data_AF-A0A7X7QFB1-F1
#
_entry.id   AF-A0A7X7QFB1-F1
#
_cell.length_a   1.000
_cell.length_b   1.000
_cell.length_c   1.000
_cell.angle_alpha   90.00
_cell.angle_beta   90.00
_cell.angle_gamma   90.00
#
_symmetry.space_group_name_H-M   'P 1'
#
loop_
_entity.id
_entity.type
_entity.pdbx_description
1 polymer ?
#
loop_
_entity_poly.entity_id
_entity_poly.type
_entity_poly.pdbx_seq_one_letter_code
_entity_poly.pdbx_strand_id
1 'polypeptide(L)'
;VGMGVEPGLSDVFARYAQDHLFSRIDELGVRDGANLTVTDSRGNEIFAPSFSIWTTIEECLNPPVVWEAGRGGLEEGWYTLPPFSEPEVFEFPGGIGPVECVHVEHEEVLLMPRWLDAQKVTFKYGLGAEFIGVLRTLHALGLDRTASVSVRSADRDAPGAVKVSPRDVVAAVLPDPATIGPRMRGKTCAGVHVTGTGADGAPRASYLYHVVDNAWSMAEYGVQCVVWQTAINPVVALELLAAGTWHGVGVLGPEAFDAEPFLTLLADEATGYGSPWGIEER
;
A
#
# COMPACT_ATOMS: atom_id res chain seq x y z
N VAL A 1 3.51 -12.23 9.89
CA VAL A 1 2.15 -11.75 9.48
C VAL A 1 2.33 -10.45 8.74
N GLY A 2 1.39 -10.04 7.87
CA GLY A 2 1.54 -8.80 7.10
C GLY A 2 2.75 -8.81 6.16
N MET A 3 2.86 -9.81 5.29
CA MET A 3 3.99 -9.95 4.36
C MET A 3 3.51 -9.79 2.91
N GLY A 4 2.92 -8.64 2.61
CA GLY A 4 2.61 -8.17 1.25
C GLY A 4 3.62 -7.11 0.83
N VAL A 5 3.14 -6.03 0.22
CA VAL A 5 3.96 -4.85 -0.08
C VAL A 5 3.88 -3.81 1.05
N GLU A 6 2.66 -3.44 1.42
CA GLU A 6 2.32 -2.68 2.61
C GLU A 6 1.10 -3.37 3.25
N PRO A 7 1.17 -3.82 4.52
CA PRO A 7 2.41 -4.09 5.25
C PRO A 7 3.22 -5.22 4.56
N GLY A 8 4.52 -5.22 4.76
CA GLY A 8 5.42 -6.23 4.23
C GLY A 8 6.77 -5.64 3.82
N LEU A 9 6.92 -5.37 2.53
CA LEU A 9 8.14 -4.80 1.98
C LEU A 9 8.45 -3.42 2.59
N SER A 10 7.43 -2.61 2.90
CA SER A 10 7.60 -1.34 3.61
C SER A 10 8.25 -1.54 4.99
N ASP A 11 7.82 -2.55 5.76
CA ASP A 11 8.40 -2.93 7.05
C ASP A 11 9.84 -3.44 6.91
N VAL A 12 10.13 -4.24 5.87
CA VAL A 12 11.50 -4.68 5.55
C VAL A 12 12.41 -3.48 5.25
N PHE A 13 11.93 -2.52 4.45
CA PHE A 13 12.68 -1.30 4.18
C PHE A 13 12.89 -0.45 5.43
N ALA A 14 11.87 -0.31 6.28
CA ALA A 14 11.99 0.44 7.54
C ALA A 14 13.03 -0.20 8.46
N ARG A 15 13.03 -1.54 8.53
CA ARG A 15 14.04 -2.29 9.28
C ARG A 15 15.45 -2.10 8.71
N TYR A 16 15.62 -2.19 7.39
CA TYR A 16 16.90 -1.93 6.73
C TYR A 16 17.40 -0.50 7.00
N ALA A 17 16.51 0.49 6.94
CA ALA A 17 16.86 1.88 7.20
C ALA A 17 17.37 2.09 8.64
N GLN A 18 16.71 1.48 9.62
CA GLN A 18 17.16 1.53 11.02
C GLN A 18 18.53 0.88 11.22
N ASP A 19 18.75 -0.30 10.64
CA ASP A 19 19.95 -1.07 10.89
C ASP A 19 21.19 -0.52 10.17
N HIS A 20 21.01 0.11 9.00
CA HIS A 20 22.12 0.45 8.12
C HIS A 20 22.26 1.95 7.79
N LEU A 21 21.18 2.73 7.86
CA LEU A 21 21.17 4.08 7.26
C LEU A 21 21.06 5.22 8.28
N PHE A 22 20.37 4.99 9.40
CA PHE A 22 20.05 6.01 10.39
C PHE A 22 20.56 5.66 11.78
N SER A 23 21.14 6.65 12.47
CA SER A 23 21.46 6.54 13.90
C SER A 23 20.29 6.93 14.79
N ARG A 24 19.34 7.70 14.25
CA ARG A 24 18.06 8.05 14.88
C ARG A 24 17.02 8.33 13.80
N ILE A 25 15.83 7.77 13.92
CA ILE A 25 14.72 7.99 12.98
C ILE A 25 13.72 8.98 13.58
N ASP A 26 13.45 10.06 12.86
CA ASP A 26 12.37 11.00 13.15
C ASP A 26 11.03 10.48 12.63
N GLU A 27 10.96 10.06 11.36
CA GLU A 27 9.74 9.52 10.77
C GLU A 27 10.02 8.29 9.90
N LEU A 28 9.19 7.26 10.06
CA LEU A 28 8.96 6.21 9.06
C LEU A 28 7.64 6.52 8.35
N GLY A 29 7.71 7.12 7.16
CA GLY A 29 6.52 7.50 6.40
C GLY A 29 6.35 6.63 5.16
N VAL A 30 5.45 5.65 5.22
CA VAL A 30 5.14 4.83 4.04
C VAL A 30 4.41 5.66 2.99
N ARG A 31 4.82 5.50 1.74
CA ARG A 31 4.21 6.11 0.56
C ARG A 31 3.96 5.02 -0.47
N ASP A 32 2.69 4.84 -0.82
CA ASP A 32 2.26 4.05 -1.97
C ASP A 32 1.69 4.99 -3.04
N GLY A 33 2.05 4.76 -4.29
CA GLY A 33 1.66 5.62 -5.40
C GLY A 33 1.87 4.96 -6.75
N ALA A 34 1.14 5.46 -7.74
CA ALA A 34 1.13 4.87 -9.06
C ALA A 34 0.76 5.91 -10.14
N ASN A 35 1.12 5.62 -11.39
CA ASN A 35 0.60 6.33 -12.57
C ASN A 35 -0.23 5.39 -13.46
N LEU A 36 -0.96 4.47 -12.81
CA LEU A 36 -1.72 3.44 -13.50
C LEU A 36 -2.96 4.02 -14.17
N THR A 37 -3.13 3.70 -15.45
CA THR A 37 -4.34 4.01 -16.21
C THR A 37 -4.93 2.75 -16.82
N VAL A 38 -6.26 2.71 -16.97
CA VAL A 38 -6.99 1.57 -17.53
C VAL A 38 -7.87 2.05 -18.66
N THR A 39 -7.87 1.31 -19.78
CA THR A 39 -8.68 1.63 -20.95
C THR A 39 -9.82 0.64 -21.19
N ASP A 40 -10.92 1.11 -21.77
CA ASP A 40 -12.00 0.27 -22.28
C ASP A 40 -11.63 -0.40 -23.62
N SER A 41 -12.55 -1.18 -24.20
CA SER A 41 -12.33 -1.84 -25.49
C SER A 41 -12.21 -0.87 -26.68
N ARG A 42 -12.54 0.41 -26.49
CA ARG A 42 -12.46 1.48 -27.50
C ARG A 42 -11.22 2.36 -27.29
N GLY A 43 -10.41 2.09 -26.27
CA GLY A 43 -9.22 2.87 -25.93
C GLY A 43 -9.50 4.13 -25.12
N ASN A 44 -10.71 4.30 -24.58
CA ASN A 44 -11.00 5.41 -23.67
C ASN A 44 -10.52 5.06 -22.26
N GLU A 45 -9.85 5.99 -21.59
CA GLU A 45 -9.52 5.82 -20.17
C GLU A 45 -10.81 5.76 -19.32
N ILE A 46 -10.82 4.86 -18.35
CA ILE A 46 -11.96 4.63 -17.45
C ILE A 46 -11.50 4.59 -16.00
N PHE A 47 -12.40 4.97 -15.09
CA PHE A 47 -12.20 4.71 -13.67
C PHE A 47 -12.30 3.21 -13.39
N ALA A 48 -11.15 2.59 -13.13
CA ALA A 48 -11.05 1.19 -12.77
C ALA A 48 -9.97 1.03 -11.69
N PRO A 49 -10.34 0.73 -10.44
CA PRO A 49 -9.37 0.54 -9.38
C PRO A 49 -8.55 -0.73 -9.63
N SER A 50 -7.25 -0.67 -9.32
CA SER A 50 -6.31 -1.80 -9.46
C SER A 50 -6.46 -2.87 -8.38
N PHE A 51 -7.28 -2.59 -7.36
CA PHE A 51 -7.59 -3.43 -6.21
C PHE A 51 -9.09 -3.37 -5.89
N SER A 52 -9.51 -4.16 -4.91
CA SER A 52 -10.91 -4.25 -4.51
C SER A 52 -11.45 -2.90 -4.05
N ILE A 53 -12.31 -2.27 -4.85
CA ILE A 53 -12.98 -1.01 -4.49
C ILE A 53 -13.74 -1.11 -3.17
N TRP A 54 -14.26 -2.31 -2.85
CA TRP A 54 -14.95 -2.55 -1.60
C TRP A 54 -14.05 -2.23 -0.39
N THR A 55 -12.80 -2.69 -0.49
CA THR A 55 -11.76 -2.53 0.55
C THR A 55 -11.25 -1.09 0.53
N THR A 56 -11.01 -0.52 -0.66
CA THR A 56 -10.62 0.89 -0.79
C THR A 56 -11.60 1.84 -0.10
N ILE A 57 -12.90 1.61 -0.27
CA ILE A 57 -13.94 2.43 0.36
C ILE A 57 -13.86 2.32 1.88
N GLU A 58 -13.52 1.14 2.43
CA GLU A 58 -13.33 0.95 3.86
C GLU A 58 -12.09 1.70 4.35
N GLU A 59 -10.92 1.37 3.84
CA GLU A 59 -9.61 1.87 4.30
C GLU A 59 -9.50 3.40 4.14
N CYS A 60 -10.00 3.94 3.03
CA CYS A 60 -9.86 5.37 2.72
C CYS A 60 -10.91 6.25 3.39
N LEU A 61 -12.02 5.69 3.87
CA LEU A 61 -13.07 6.45 4.60
C LEU A 61 -13.05 6.21 6.11
N ASN A 62 -12.34 5.19 6.58
CA ASN A 62 -12.03 5.04 7.99
C ASN A 62 -11.05 6.13 8.46
N PRO A 63 -11.11 6.56 9.72
CA PRO A 63 -10.12 7.47 10.30
C PRO A 63 -8.72 6.83 10.23
N PRO A 64 -7.76 7.39 9.46
CA PRO A 64 -6.42 6.86 9.40
C PRO A 64 -5.72 6.92 10.76
N VAL A 65 -4.87 5.93 11.05
CA VAL A 65 -4.08 5.87 12.27
C VAL A 65 -2.69 6.44 12.01
N VAL A 66 -2.18 7.18 12.99
CA VAL A 66 -0.79 7.66 13.07
C VAL A 66 -0.22 7.23 14.43
N TRP A 67 1.08 6.99 14.49
CA TRP A 67 1.77 6.75 15.75
C TRP A 67 2.84 7.81 16.01
N GLU A 68 2.90 8.33 17.24
CA GLU A 68 3.94 9.28 17.68
C GLU A 68 4.44 8.95 19.10
N ALA A 69 5.75 8.78 19.25
CA ALA A 69 6.40 8.44 20.52
C ALA A 69 6.17 9.50 21.61
N GLY A 70 6.02 10.77 21.21
CA GLY A 70 5.81 11.89 22.13
C GLY A 70 4.47 11.89 22.89
N ARG A 71 3.54 10.97 22.56
CA ARG A 71 2.20 10.93 23.16
C ARG A 71 2.08 10.03 24.39
N GLY A 72 3.12 9.23 24.71
CA GLY A 72 3.14 8.37 25.89
C GLY A 72 3.97 7.11 25.68
N GLY A 73 3.51 5.98 26.20
CA GLY A 73 4.08 4.69 25.86
C GLY A 73 3.61 4.23 24.47
N LEU A 74 4.02 3.02 24.09
CA LEU A 74 3.65 2.41 22.82
C LEU A 74 2.13 2.46 22.57
N GLU A 75 1.33 2.07 23.57
CA GLU A 75 -0.14 2.01 23.49
C GLU A 75 -0.80 3.39 23.39
N GLU A 76 -0.24 4.42 24.02
CA GLU A 76 -0.75 5.79 23.93
C GLU A 76 -0.26 6.56 22.70
N GLY A 77 0.73 6.01 21.98
CA GLY A 77 1.32 6.60 20.79
C GLY A 77 0.36 6.67 19.60
N TRP A 78 -0.58 5.73 19.49
CA TRP A 78 -1.56 5.69 18.40
C TRP A 78 -2.69 6.70 18.57
N TYR A 79 -3.05 7.36 17.48
CA TYR A 79 -4.22 8.23 17.39
C TYR A 79 -4.75 8.30 15.96
N THR A 80 -5.99 8.74 15.80
CA THR A 80 -6.63 8.84 14.48
C THR A 80 -6.68 10.28 13.97
N LEU A 81 -6.61 10.45 12.65
CA LEU A 81 -6.91 11.71 11.97
C LEU A 81 -8.24 11.62 11.20
N PRO A 82 -8.84 12.74 10.76
CA PRO A 82 -9.94 12.71 9.82
C PRO A 82 -9.52 12.09 8.46
N PRO A 83 -10.40 11.38 7.75
CA PRO A 83 -10.10 10.86 6.41
C PRO A 83 -9.60 11.94 5.46
N PHE A 84 -8.60 11.60 4.64
CA PHE A 84 -7.96 12.50 3.67
C PHE A 84 -7.22 13.70 4.28
N SER A 85 -6.79 13.60 5.55
CA SER A 85 -6.02 14.66 6.22
C SER A 85 -4.61 14.82 5.66
N GLU A 86 -4.06 16.03 5.82
CA GLU A 86 -2.67 16.39 5.51
C GLU A 86 -2.20 15.98 4.11
N PRO A 87 -2.89 16.43 3.04
CA PRO A 87 -2.49 16.14 1.67
C PRO A 87 -1.07 16.65 1.40
N GLU A 88 -0.28 15.86 0.69
CA GLU A 88 1.04 16.24 0.20
C GLU A 88 1.25 15.76 -1.22
N VAL A 89 2.07 16.46 -1.99
CA VAL A 89 2.54 15.95 -3.28
C VAL A 89 3.88 15.25 -3.05
N PHE A 90 3.93 13.96 -3.33
CA PHE A 90 5.16 13.15 -3.23
C PHE A 90 5.67 12.81 -4.64
N GLU A 91 6.96 12.99 -4.87
CA GLU A 91 7.59 12.73 -6.17
C GLU A 91 8.06 11.27 -6.23
N PHE A 92 7.29 10.40 -6.88
CA PHE A 92 7.62 8.98 -6.98
C PHE A 92 8.64 8.69 -8.09
N PRO A 93 9.62 7.81 -7.83
CA PRO A 93 10.66 7.44 -8.79
C PRO A 93 10.11 6.53 -9.91
N GLY A 94 11.00 6.05 -10.77
CA GLY A 94 10.64 5.10 -11.83
C GLY A 94 9.85 5.71 -13.01
N GLY A 95 9.74 7.04 -13.06
CA GLY A 95 8.98 7.77 -14.07
C GLY A 95 7.49 7.94 -13.74
N ILE A 96 7.09 7.72 -12.48
CA ILE A 96 5.73 7.99 -11.99
C ILE A 96 5.51 9.49 -11.82
N GLY A 97 6.45 10.19 -11.17
CA GLY A 97 6.40 11.64 -10.98
C GLY A 97 5.53 12.06 -9.78
N PRO A 98 5.03 13.31 -9.75
CA PRO A 98 4.32 13.86 -8.60
C PRO A 98 2.92 13.25 -8.46
N VAL A 99 2.60 12.74 -7.28
CA VAL A 99 1.26 12.22 -6.93
C VAL A 99 0.80 12.82 -5.61
N GLU A 100 -0.45 13.30 -5.56
CA GLU A 100 -1.08 13.76 -4.33
C GLU A 100 -1.42 12.56 -3.43
N CYS A 101 -0.82 12.54 -2.25
CA CYS A 101 -0.94 11.51 -1.23
C CYS A 101 -1.70 12.05 -0.01
N VAL A 102 -2.48 11.18 0.63
CA VAL A 102 -3.26 11.50 1.84
C VAL A 102 -3.16 10.36 2.85
N HIS A 103 -3.35 10.67 4.14
CA HIS A 103 -3.40 9.61 5.16
C HIS A 103 -4.56 8.66 4.92
N VAL A 104 -4.27 7.35 5.01
CA VAL A 104 -5.19 6.22 4.89
C VAL A 104 -4.89 5.23 6.02
N GLU A 105 -5.90 4.52 6.51
CA GLU A 105 -5.71 3.50 7.54
C GLU A 105 -4.82 2.38 6.98
N HIS A 106 -3.73 2.03 7.69
CA HIS A 106 -2.85 0.95 7.26
C HIS A 106 -2.15 0.24 8.44
N GLU A 107 -1.86 -1.05 8.24
CA GLU A 107 -1.44 -1.97 9.32
C GLU A 107 -0.01 -1.70 9.82
N GLU A 108 0.95 -1.29 8.98
CA GLU A 108 2.34 -1.05 9.38
C GLU A 108 2.50 0.06 10.42
N VAL A 109 1.57 1.01 10.46
CA VAL A 109 1.56 2.07 11.49
C VAL A 109 1.33 1.48 12.87
N LEU A 110 0.66 0.34 12.93
CA LEU A 110 0.55 -0.48 14.13
C LEU A 110 1.83 -1.30 14.31
N LEU A 111 2.34 -1.94 13.26
CA LEU A 111 3.42 -2.93 13.37
C LEU A 111 4.79 -2.32 13.68
N MET A 112 5.27 -1.37 12.88
CA MET A 112 6.63 -0.81 12.95
C MET A 112 7.03 -0.32 14.35
N PRO A 113 6.21 0.47 15.09
CA PRO A 113 6.61 0.98 16.42
C PRO A 113 6.82 -0.10 17.49
N ARG A 114 6.37 -1.33 17.24
CA ARG A 114 6.55 -2.46 18.17
C ARG A 114 7.99 -3.00 18.15
N TRP A 115 8.73 -2.74 17.07
CA TRP A 115 10.06 -3.31 16.81
C TRP A 115 11.11 -2.26 16.45
N LEU A 116 10.69 -1.13 15.90
CA LEU A 116 11.56 -0.08 15.38
C LEU A 116 11.47 1.19 16.25
N ASP A 117 12.62 1.83 16.48
CA ASP A 117 12.75 3.08 17.22
C ASP A 117 12.64 4.28 16.27
N ALA A 118 11.41 4.76 16.10
CA ALA A 118 11.06 5.96 15.37
C ALA A 118 10.35 6.97 16.28
N GLN A 119 10.34 8.26 15.94
CA GLN A 119 9.52 9.22 16.68
C GLN A 119 8.09 9.33 16.14
N LYS A 120 7.90 8.99 14.86
CA LYS A 120 6.62 9.03 14.16
C LYS A 120 6.55 7.94 13.10
N VAL A 121 5.37 7.34 12.94
CA VAL A 121 5.06 6.41 11.83
C VAL A 121 3.79 6.85 11.14
N THR A 122 3.85 6.98 9.81
CA THR A 122 2.72 7.41 8.98
C THR A 122 2.57 6.52 7.75
N PHE A 123 1.35 6.51 7.20
CA PHE A 123 1.06 5.93 5.91
C PHE A 123 0.29 6.94 5.07
N LYS A 124 0.74 7.21 3.84
CA LYS A 124 -0.03 8.00 2.89
C LYS A 124 -0.12 7.32 1.54
N TYR A 125 -1.31 7.37 0.98
CA TYR A 125 -1.64 6.77 -0.31
C TYR A 125 -1.87 7.81 -1.40
N GLY A 126 -1.18 7.64 -2.52
CA GLY A 126 -1.27 8.42 -3.75
C GLY A 126 -2.52 8.13 -4.59
N LEU A 127 -3.71 8.29 -4.01
CA LEU A 127 -4.99 8.08 -4.70
C LEU A 127 -5.22 9.07 -5.86
N GLY A 128 -4.65 10.27 -5.77
CA GLY A 128 -4.91 11.37 -6.69
C GLY A 128 -6.30 12.00 -6.53
N ALA A 129 -6.45 13.21 -7.06
CA ALA A 129 -7.64 14.04 -6.85
C ALA A 129 -8.94 13.43 -7.42
N GLU A 130 -8.86 12.71 -8.54
CA GLU A 130 -10.03 12.05 -9.15
C GLU A 130 -10.60 10.96 -8.24
N PHE A 131 -9.75 10.04 -7.77
CA PHE A 131 -10.18 8.94 -6.92
C PHE A 131 -10.72 9.46 -5.59
N ILE A 132 -10.03 10.43 -4.96
CA ILE A 132 -10.52 11.11 -3.75
C ILE A 132 -11.92 11.71 -4.00
N GLY A 133 -12.14 12.33 -5.15
CA GLY A 133 -13.46 12.85 -5.57
C GLY A 133 -14.53 11.78 -5.67
N VAL A 134 -14.21 10.60 -6.23
CA VAL A 134 -15.11 9.44 -6.29
C VAL A 134 -15.46 8.98 -4.87
N LEU A 135 -14.49 8.79 -3.99
CA LEU A 135 -14.73 8.32 -2.62
C LEU A 135 -15.60 9.30 -1.81
N ARG A 136 -15.33 10.61 -1.92
CA ARG A 136 -16.18 11.64 -1.28
C ARG A 136 -17.61 11.59 -1.80
N THR A 137 -17.79 11.36 -3.10
CA THR A 137 -19.12 11.24 -3.73
C THR A 137 -19.85 9.99 -3.23
N LEU A 138 -19.17 8.84 -3.19
CA LEU A 138 -19.74 7.60 -2.67
C LEU A 138 -20.19 7.76 -1.22
N HIS A 139 -19.36 8.38 -0.38
CA HIS A 139 -19.69 8.68 1.01
C HIS A 139 -20.88 9.64 1.14
N ALA A 140 -20.89 10.75 0.38
CA ALA A 140 -21.96 11.73 0.42
C ALA A 140 -23.33 11.15 0.02
N LEU A 141 -23.34 10.17 -0.88
CA LEU A 141 -24.55 9.45 -1.30
C LEU A 141 -24.90 8.28 -0.38
N GLY A 142 -24.05 7.95 0.59
CA GLY A 142 -24.19 6.78 1.46
C GLY A 142 -24.06 5.45 0.70
N LEU A 143 -23.35 5.46 -0.42
CA LEU A 143 -23.01 4.28 -1.25
C LEU A 143 -21.83 3.49 -0.67
N ASP A 144 -21.13 4.06 0.31
CA ASP A 144 -20.07 3.43 1.08
C ASP A 144 -20.59 2.51 2.19
N ARG A 145 -21.89 2.44 2.45
CA ARG A 145 -22.46 1.66 3.56
C ARG A 145 -22.65 0.19 3.20
N THR A 146 -22.44 -0.69 4.19
CA THR A 146 -22.67 -2.13 4.08
C THR A 146 -24.12 -2.53 4.40
N ALA A 147 -24.80 -1.76 5.25
CA ALA A 147 -26.18 -2.03 5.67
C ALA A 147 -27.14 -1.99 4.47
N SER A 148 -27.90 -3.07 4.27
CA SER A 148 -28.76 -3.21 3.11
C SER A 148 -29.94 -2.24 3.13
N VAL A 149 -30.21 -1.64 1.96
CA VAL A 149 -31.41 -0.84 1.70
C VAL A 149 -32.42 -1.66 0.88
N SER A 150 -33.71 -1.32 0.98
CA SER A 150 -34.74 -1.92 0.14
C SER A 150 -34.83 -1.17 -1.19
N VAL A 151 -34.67 -1.87 -2.31
CA VAL A 151 -34.86 -1.32 -3.66
C VAL A 151 -35.92 -2.13 -4.40
N ARG A 152 -36.59 -1.51 -5.39
CA ARG A 152 -37.58 -2.22 -6.21
C ARG A 152 -36.88 -3.27 -7.07
N SER A 153 -37.43 -4.49 -7.12
CA SER A 153 -36.96 -5.55 -8.01
C SER A 153 -37.04 -5.11 -9.47
N ALA A 154 -35.96 -5.34 -10.21
CA ALA A 154 -35.93 -5.17 -11.67
C ALA A 154 -36.53 -6.37 -12.41
N ASP A 155 -36.64 -7.52 -11.74
CA ASP A 155 -37.26 -8.72 -12.28
C ASP A 155 -38.79 -8.52 -12.35
N ARG A 156 -39.32 -8.64 -13.56
CA ARG A 156 -40.76 -8.48 -13.82
C ARG A 156 -41.57 -9.68 -13.36
N ASP A 157 -40.95 -10.85 -13.29
CA ASP A 157 -41.57 -12.12 -12.88
C ASP A 157 -41.49 -12.31 -11.36
N ALA A 158 -40.58 -11.58 -10.69
CA ALA A 158 -40.47 -11.49 -9.24
C ALA A 158 -40.62 -10.03 -8.75
N PRO A 159 -41.83 -9.43 -8.84
CA PRO A 159 -42.08 -8.08 -8.38
C PRO A 159 -42.00 -7.99 -6.85
N GLY A 160 -41.43 -6.89 -6.34
CA GLY A 160 -41.29 -6.68 -4.89
C GLY A 160 -40.13 -5.77 -4.56
N ALA A 161 -39.72 -5.79 -3.29
CA ALA A 161 -38.51 -5.14 -2.82
C ALA A 161 -37.41 -6.18 -2.58
N VAL A 162 -36.19 -5.89 -3.02
CA VAL A 162 -34.99 -6.67 -2.75
C VAL A 162 -34.07 -5.88 -1.82
N LYS A 163 -33.34 -6.59 -0.94
CA LYS A 163 -32.35 -6.00 -0.04
C LYS A 163 -31.00 -6.00 -0.74
N VAL A 164 -30.37 -4.83 -0.82
CA VAL A 164 -29.10 -4.66 -1.53
C VAL A 164 -28.19 -3.78 -0.69
N SER A 165 -26.91 -4.17 -0.55
CA SER A 165 -25.89 -3.32 0.04
C SER A 165 -25.47 -2.25 -0.97
N PRO A 166 -25.51 -0.95 -0.64
CA PRO A 166 -25.04 0.09 -1.54
C PRO A 166 -23.60 -0.12 -2.01
N ARG A 167 -22.69 -0.52 -1.11
CA ARG A 167 -21.29 -0.77 -1.45
C ARG A 167 -21.13 -1.99 -2.39
N ASP A 168 -22.04 -2.97 -2.31
CA ASP A 168 -21.93 -4.20 -3.14
C ASP A 168 -22.30 -3.85 -4.57
N VAL A 169 -23.25 -2.94 -4.74
CA VAL A 169 -23.62 -2.40 -6.06
C VAL A 169 -22.43 -1.66 -6.66
N VAL A 170 -21.73 -0.81 -5.89
CA VAL A 170 -20.55 -0.10 -6.38
C VAL A 170 -19.48 -1.09 -6.85
N ALA A 171 -19.19 -2.11 -6.06
CA ALA A 171 -18.25 -3.15 -6.43
C ALA A 171 -18.68 -3.92 -7.69
N ALA A 172 -19.97 -4.24 -7.82
CA ALA A 172 -20.50 -5.01 -8.94
C ALA A 172 -20.56 -4.25 -10.28
N VAL A 173 -20.58 -2.92 -10.29
CA VAL A 173 -20.66 -2.12 -11.52
C VAL A 173 -19.29 -1.69 -12.07
N LEU A 174 -18.23 -1.84 -11.27
CA LEU A 174 -16.87 -1.49 -11.68
C LEU A 174 -16.18 -2.70 -12.35
N PRO A 175 -15.17 -2.46 -13.21
CA PRO A 175 -14.38 -3.53 -13.80
C PRO A 175 -13.74 -4.40 -12.71
N ASP A 176 -13.73 -5.72 -12.93
CA ASP A 176 -13.05 -6.65 -12.03
C ASP A 176 -11.52 -6.43 -12.07
N PRO A 177 -10.89 -6.02 -10.94
CA PRO A 177 -9.45 -5.77 -10.87
C PRO A 177 -8.59 -6.96 -11.35
N ALA A 178 -9.07 -8.19 -11.21
CA ALA A 178 -8.36 -9.38 -11.68
C ALA A 178 -8.26 -9.47 -13.21
N THR A 179 -9.11 -8.74 -13.93
CA THR A 179 -9.25 -8.86 -15.40
C THR A 179 -8.71 -7.64 -16.17
N ILE A 180 -8.39 -6.54 -15.48
CA ILE A 180 -7.98 -5.29 -16.14
C ILE A 180 -6.51 -5.25 -16.57
N GLY A 181 -5.67 -6.17 -16.08
CA GLY A 181 -4.22 -6.21 -16.34
C GLY A 181 -3.81 -5.99 -17.80
N PRO A 182 -4.40 -6.67 -18.80
CA PRO A 182 -4.06 -6.48 -20.21
C PRO A 182 -4.32 -5.06 -20.75
N ARG A 183 -5.25 -4.32 -20.14
CA ARG A 183 -5.65 -2.96 -20.53
C ARG A 183 -5.08 -1.87 -19.62
N MET A 184 -4.41 -2.27 -18.54
CA MET A 184 -3.74 -1.36 -17.62
C MET A 184 -2.35 -0.98 -18.15
N ARG A 185 -1.93 0.26 -17.93
CA ARG A 185 -0.62 0.80 -18.29
C ARG A 185 -0.07 1.63 -17.14
N GLY A 186 1.25 1.80 -17.09
CA GLY A 186 1.93 2.52 -16.03
C GLY A 186 2.61 1.60 -15.03
N LYS A 187 3.00 2.19 -13.90
CA LYS A 187 3.81 1.58 -12.84
C LYS A 187 3.20 1.86 -11.49
N THR A 188 3.44 0.93 -10.57
CA THR A 188 3.16 1.07 -9.14
C THR A 188 4.48 1.21 -8.37
N CYS A 189 4.48 1.95 -7.28
CA CYS A 189 5.64 2.19 -6.43
C CYS A 189 5.21 2.32 -4.97
N ALA A 190 5.76 1.44 -4.14
CA ALA A 190 5.56 1.48 -2.71
C ALA A 190 6.93 1.52 -2.01
N GLY A 191 7.00 2.23 -0.89
CA GLY A 191 8.24 2.43 -0.17
C GLY A 191 8.07 3.16 1.14
N VAL A 192 9.18 3.36 1.84
CA VAL A 192 9.23 4.13 3.09
C VAL A 192 10.14 5.33 2.93
N HIS A 193 9.59 6.51 3.20
CA HIS A 193 10.32 7.76 3.31
C HIS A 193 10.77 7.92 4.75
N VAL A 194 12.08 7.80 4.96
CA VAL A 194 12.69 7.85 6.28
C VAL A 194 13.39 9.18 6.45
N THR A 195 13.10 9.87 7.54
CA THR A 195 13.80 11.10 7.93
C THR A 195 14.46 10.93 9.28
N GLY A 196 15.58 11.62 9.50
CA GLY A 196 16.27 11.56 10.79
C GLY A 196 17.72 11.99 10.74
N THR A 197 18.52 11.36 11.57
CA THR A 197 19.99 11.52 11.58
C THR A 197 20.62 10.27 10.97
N GLY A 198 21.44 10.46 9.94
CA GLY A 198 22.19 9.40 9.28
C GLY A 198 23.18 8.70 10.23
N ALA A 199 23.66 7.54 9.82
CA ALA A 199 24.73 6.82 10.54
C ALA A 199 26.04 7.62 10.64
N ASP A 200 26.22 8.62 9.76
CA ASP A 200 27.35 9.56 9.76
C ASP A 200 27.15 10.76 10.71
N GLY A 201 25.98 10.88 11.36
CA GLY A 201 25.62 11.97 12.26
C GLY A 201 25.05 13.22 11.58
N ALA A 202 24.88 13.22 10.26
CA ALA A 202 24.28 14.34 9.53
C ALA A 202 22.75 14.19 9.42
N PRO A 203 21.98 15.28 9.25
CA PRO A 203 20.57 15.17 8.86
C PRO A 203 20.42 14.40 7.55
N ARG A 204 19.46 13.48 7.47
CA ARG A 204 19.24 12.62 6.31
C ARG A 204 17.75 12.43 6.04
N ALA A 205 17.39 12.35 4.76
CA ALA A 205 16.11 11.86 4.30
C ALA A 205 16.35 10.91 3.12
N SER A 206 15.73 9.73 3.16
CA SER A 206 15.90 8.71 2.11
C SER A 206 14.57 8.02 1.84
N TYR A 207 14.26 7.80 0.56
CA TYR A 207 13.12 6.99 0.13
C TYR A 207 13.62 5.63 -0.34
N LEU A 208 13.26 4.56 0.37
CA LEU A 208 13.53 3.18 -0.01
C LEU A 208 12.28 2.63 -0.68
N TYR A 209 12.41 2.08 -1.89
CA TYR A 209 11.24 1.83 -2.72
C TYR A 209 11.39 0.64 -3.67
N HIS A 210 10.25 0.13 -4.12
CA HIS A 210 10.14 -0.89 -5.14
C HIS A 210 9.15 -0.46 -6.22
N VAL A 211 9.56 -0.49 -7.49
CA VAL A 211 8.74 -0.10 -8.64
C VAL A 211 8.46 -1.32 -9.51
N VAL A 212 7.20 -1.51 -9.90
CA VAL A 212 6.81 -2.58 -10.83
C VAL A 212 6.02 -2.01 -12.00
N ASP A 213 6.46 -2.36 -13.21
CA ASP A 213 5.78 -2.00 -14.46
C ASP A 213 4.70 -3.03 -14.82
N ASN A 214 3.51 -2.54 -15.19
CA ASN A 214 2.40 -3.42 -15.55
C ASN A 214 2.66 -4.22 -16.83
N ALA A 215 3.31 -3.62 -17.84
CA ALA A 215 3.60 -4.34 -19.08
C ALA A 215 4.60 -5.48 -18.84
N TRP A 216 5.59 -5.25 -17.97
CA TRP A 216 6.55 -6.29 -17.56
C TRP A 216 5.86 -7.43 -16.80
N SER A 217 5.14 -7.12 -15.72
CA SER A 217 4.47 -8.16 -14.90
C SER A 217 3.43 -8.95 -15.69
N MET A 218 2.69 -8.30 -16.59
CA MET A 218 1.78 -8.98 -17.50
C MET A 218 2.50 -9.89 -18.51
N ALA A 219 3.67 -9.49 -19.01
CA ALA A 219 4.44 -10.30 -19.95
C ALA A 219 5.07 -11.53 -19.30
N GLU A 220 5.64 -11.37 -18.10
CA GLU A 220 6.37 -12.44 -17.40
C GLU A 220 5.43 -13.38 -16.63
N TYR A 221 4.37 -12.85 -16.02
CA TYR A 221 3.52 -13.61 -15.08
C TYR A 221 2.04 -13.64 -15.47
N GLY A 222 1.61 -12.87 -16.48
CA GLY A 222 0.20 -12.80 -16.88
C GLY A 222 -0.71 -12.15 -15.83
N VAL A 223 -0.14 -11.46 -14.84
CA VAL A 223 -0.86 -10.77 -13.77
C VAL A 223 -0.40 -9.32 -13.67
N GLN A 224 -1.30 -8.48 -13.18
CA GLN A 224 -1.06 -7.05 -13.09
C GLN A 224 -0.08 -6.68 -11.97
N CYS A 225 0.62 -5.54 -12.11
CA CYS A 225 1.77 -5.19 -11.27
C CYS A 225 1.49 -5.05 -9.77
N VAL A 226 0.33 -4.55 -9.34
CA VAL A 226 -0.06 -4.39 -7.93
C VAL A 226 -0.23 -5.77 -7.27
N VAL A 227 -0.92 -6.70 -7.93
CA VAL A 227 -1.06 -8.08 -7.45
C VAL A 227 0.28 -8.79 -7.41
N TRP A 228 1.09 -8.64 -8.46
CA TRP A 228 2.41 -9.25 -8.52
C TRP A 228 3.33 -8.70 -7.42
N GLN A 229 3.37 -7.38 -7.24
CA GLN A 229 4.18 -6.72 -6.23
C GLN A 229 3.78 -7.16 -4.82
N THR A 230 2.51 -7.39 -4.56
CA THR A 230 2.06 -7.96 -3.29
C THR A 230 2.50 -9.41 -3.14
N ALA A 231 2.33 -10.22 -4.19
CA ALA A 231 2.48 -11.68 -4.15
C ALA A 231 3.93 -12.17 -4.09
N ILE A 232 4.92 -11.38 -4.53
CA ILE A 232 6.32 -11.79 -4.50
C ILE A 232 6.90 -11.84 -3.08
N ASN A 233 6.49 -10.90 -2.22
CA ASN A 233 6.99 -10.77 -0.85
C ASN A 233 6.77 -12.00 0.05
N PRO A 234 5.58 -12.62 0.10
CA PRO A 234 5.41 -13.83 0.90
C PRO A 234 6.20 -15.01 0.35
N VAL A 235 6.50 -15.06 -0.96
CA VAL A 235 7.34 -16.11 -1.55
C VAL A 235 8.78 -15.97 -1.04
N VAL A 236 9.36 -14.76 -1.12
CA VAL A 236 10.70 -14.46 -0.58
C VAL A 236 10.77 -14.83 0.91
N ALA A 237 9.79 -14.39 1.71
CA ALA A 237 9.76 -14.69 3.14
C ALA A 237 9.66 -16.19 3.45
N LEU A 238 8.84 -16.94 2.70
CA LEU A 238 8.72 -18.39 2.87
C LEU A 238 10.03 -19.11 2.57
N GLU A 239 10.80 -18.66 1.58
CA GLU A 239 12.11 -19.24 1.28
C GLU A 239 13.12 -18.97 2.41
N LEU A 240 13.15 -17.76 2.95
CA LEU A 240 14.02 -17.43 4.09
C LEU A 240 13.66 -18.23 5.35
N LEU A 241 12.36 -18.44 5.60
CA LEU A 241 11.87 -19.27 6.69
C LEU A 241 12.24 -20.74 6.48
N ALA A 242 12.07 -21.26 5.25
CA ALA A 242 12.41 -22.64 4.91
C ALA A 242 13.92 -22.91 5.01
N ALA A 243 14.75 -21.92 4.66
CA ALA A 243 16.20 -21.98 4.79
C ALA A 243 16.69 -21.81 6.25
N GLY A 244 15.82 -21.37 7.16
CA GLY A 244 16.16 -21.05 8.55
C GLY A 244 16.88 -19.71 8.74
N THR A 245 17.09 -18.95 7.65
CA THR A 245 17.66 -17.60 7.69
C THR A 245 16.76 -16.67 8.50
N TRP A 246 15.48 -16.64 8.15
CA TRP A 246 14.46 -16.09 9.03
C TRP A 246 13.95 -17.18 9.96
N HIS A 247 13.93 -16.90 11.26
CA HIS A 247 13.43 -17.81 12.27
C HIS A 247 12.99 -17.03 13.51
N GLY A 248 12.06 -17.59 14.27
CA GLY A 248 11.53 -16.95 15.48
C GLY A 248 10.35 -17.72 16.05
N VAL A 249 9.92 -17.36 17.26
CA VAL A 249 8.77 -17.96 17.94
C VAL A 249 7.77 -16.86 18.26
N GLY A 250 6.51 -17.04 17.84
CA GLY A 250 5.43 -16.08 18.09
C GLY A 250 4.79 -15.56 16.80
N VAL A 251 4.06 -14.45 16.92
CA VAL A 251 3.47 -13.72 15.79
C VAL A 251 4.38 -12.55 15.47
N LEU A 252 5.16 -12.69 14.40
CA LEU A 252 6.20 -11.73 14.01
C LEU A 252 5.85 -11.09 12.66
N GLY A 253 5.97 -9.77 12.58
CA GLY A 253 5.94 -9.01 11.32
C GLY A 253 7.33 -8.98 10.66
N PRO A 254 7.44 -8.50 9.40
CA PRO A 254 8.71 -8.41 8.68
C PRO A 254 9.77 -7.59 9.42
N GLU A 255 9.36 -6.53 10.11
CA GLU A 255 10.21 -5.62 10.90
C GLU A 255 10.95 -6.31 12.06
N ALA A 256 10.51 -7.51 12.45
CA ALA A 256 11.15 -8.33 13.48
C ALA A 256 12.38 -9.12 12.98
N PHE A 257 12.57 -9.22 11.66
CA PHE A 257 13.61 -10.04 11.04
C PHE A 257 14.70 -9.18 10.38
N ASP A 258 15.86 -9.78 10.10
CA ASP A 258 16.92 -9.12 9.33
C ASP A 258 16.46 -8.85 7.90
N ALA A 259 16.55 -7.59 7.47
CA ALA A 259 16.08 -7.15 6.16
C ALA A 259 17.03 -7.51 5.02
N GLU A 260 18.34 -7.61 5.28
CA GLU A 260 19.36 -7.74 4.22
C GLU A 260 19.21 -9.04 3.39
N PRO A 261 18.97 -10.23 3.99
CA PRO A 261 18.75 -11.46 3.23
C PRO A 261 17.51 -11.40 2.34
N PHE A 262 16.45 -10.72 2.79
CA PHE A 262 15.22 -10.53 2.02
C PHE A 262 15.47 -9.66 0.80
N LEU A 263 16.07 -8.48 1.03
CA LEU A 263 16.34 -7.51 -0.01
C LEU A 263 17.37 -8.03 -1.03
N THR A 264 18.31 -8.86 -0.58
CA THR A 264 19.26 -9.57 -1.45
C THR A 264 18.54 -10.59 -2.32
N LEU A 265 17.72 -11.46 -1.73
CA LEU A 265 17.00 -12.51 -2.46
C LEU A 265 15.97 -11.93 -3.45
N LEU A 266 15.31 -10.82 -3.09
CA LEU A 266 14.39 -10.13 -3.98
C LEU A 266 15.12 -9.56 -5.22
N ALA A 267 16.29 -8.95 -5.02
CA ALA A 267 17.03 -8.25 -6.08
C ALA A 267 17.91 -9.15 -6.96
N ASP A 268 18.42 -10.26 -6.45
CA ASP A 268 19.40 -11.10 -7.15
C ASP A 268 18.81 -11.74 -8.41
N GLU A 269 19.44 -11.53 -9.57
CA GLU A 269 18.98 -12.06 -10.87
C GLU A 269 19.35 -13.54 -11.09
N ALA A 270 20.41 -14.03 -10.44
CA ALA A 270 20.96 -15.36 -10.70
C ALA A 270 20.35 -16.44 -9.81
N THR A 271 20.03 -16.06 -8.58
CA THR A 271 19.63 -16.93 -7.48
C THR A 271 18.35 -16.48 -6.78
N GLY A 272 17.86 -15.27 -7.12
CA GLY A 272 16.65 -14.70 -6.57
C GLY A 272 15.58 -14.41 -7.61
N TYR A 273 14.86 -13.30 -7.42
CA TYR A 273 13.68 -12.95 -8.21
C TYR A 273 13.94 -11.87 -9.27
N GLY A 274 15.18 -11.35 -9.36
CA GLY A 274 15.53 -10.31 -10.32
C GLY A 274 14.66 -9.06 -10.24
N SER A 275 14.17 -8.72 -9.04
CA SER A 275 13.26 -7.59 -8.80
C SER A 275 13.94 -6.53 -7.94
N PRO A 276 14.83 -5.71 -8.51
CA PRO A 276 15.62 -4.77 -7.74
C PRO A 276 14.75 -3.70 -7.08
N TRP A 277 15.17 -3.27 -5.89
CA TRP A 277 14.65 -2.14 -5.15
C TRP A 277 15.66 -0.99 -5.18
N GLY A 278 15.24 0.21 -4.80
CA GLY A 278 16.05 1.43 -4.89
C GLY A 278 16.07 2.24 -3.60
N ILE A 279 17.08 3.11 -3.51
CA ILE A 279 17.18 4.17 -2.49
C ILE A 279 17.41 5.50 -3.22
N GLU A 280 16.67 6.53 -2.84
CA GLU A 280 16.85 7.90 -3.31
C GLU A 280 16.99 8.85 -2.11
N GLU A 281 18.09 9.60 -2.03
CA GLU A 281 18.28 10.64 -1.02
C GLU A 281 17.42 11.87 -1.34
N ARG A 282 16.84 12.51 -0.31
CA ARG A 282 15.86 13.60 -0.40
C ARG A 282 16.32 14.86 0.33
#